data_AF-A0A9E0VYW3-F1
#
_entry.id   AF-A0A9E0VYW3-F1
#
_cell.length_a   1.000
_cell.length_b   1.000
_cell.length_c   1.000
_cell.angle_alpha   90.00
_cell.angle_beta   90.00
_cell.angle_gamma   90.00
#
_symmetry.space_group_name_H-M   'P 1'
#
loop_
_entity.id
_entity.type
_entity.pdbx_description
1 polymer ?
#
loop_
_entity_poly.entity_id
_entity_poly.type
_entity_poly.pdbx_seq_one_letter_code
_entity_poly.pdbx_strand_id
1 'polypeptide(L)'
;MQNTPPPAPVTTETQHRFPCVSCGADYRYDPGANHLICDHCGDIHAIVAGGAWKGGIKELDFERALRDQLPAQEMEEVRSTTCTSCGAQVELGSDTHAAECPFCASPVVTDT
;
A
#
# COMPACT_ATOMS: atom_id res chain seq x y z
N MET A 1 24.98 -17.84 22.48
CA MET A 1 24.64 -18.21 21.10
C MET A 1 23.28 -17.60 20.82
N GLN A 2 23.25 -16.44 20.15
CA GLN A 2 22.01 -15.72 19.83
C GLN A 2 21.47 -16.29 18.52
N ASN A 3 20.41 -17.09 18.62
CA ASN A 3 19.67 -17.57 17.46
C ASN A 3 18.70 -16.46 17.02
N THR A 4 19.16 -15.57 16.16
CA THR A 4 18.29 -14.60 15.47
C THR A 4 17.49 -15.36 14.40
N PRO A 5 16.14 -15.30 14.42
CA PRO A 5 15.32 -15.87 13.36
C PRO A 5 15.64 -15.20 12.01
N PRO A 6 15.67 -15.95 10.90
CA PRO A 6 15.92 -15.39 9.58
C PRO A 6 14.85 -14.35 9.21
N PRO A 7 15.23 -13.24 8.54
CA PRO A 7 14.27 -12.23 8.10
C PRO A 7 13.23 -12.85 7.15
N ALA A 8 11.98 -12.40 7.28
CA ALA A 8 10.88 -12.81 6.41
C ALA A 8 11.24 -12.54 4.92
N PRO A 9 10.76 -13.38 3.98
CA PRO A 9 11.06 -13.21 2.57
C PRO A 9 10.51 -11.88 2.07
N VAL A 10 11.40 -11.04 1.52
CA VAL A 10 11.01 -9.84 0.79
C VAL A 10 10.35 -10.24 -0.52
N THR A 11 9.06 -9.94 -0.65
CA THR A 11 8.33 -10.11 -1.91
C THR A 11 9.01 -9.21 -2.94
N THR A 12 9.63 -9.80 -3.97
CA THR A 12 10.26 -9.01 -5.04
C THR A 12 9.15 -8.38 -5.87
N GLU A 13 8.95 -7.08 -5.73
CA GLU A 13 8.03 -6.33 -6.58
C GLU A 13 8.47 -6.47 -8.03
N THR A 14 7.59 -7.05 -8.86
CA THR A 14 7.87 -7.17 -10.30
C THR A 14 7.71 -5.80 -10.92
N GLN A 15 8.81 -5.17 -11.31
CA GLN A 15 8.77 -3.85 -11.95
C GLN A 15 8.20 -3.97 -13.37
N HIS A 16 6.99 -3.47 -13.57
CA HIS A 16 6.36 -3.43 -14.89
C HIS A 16 6.91 -2.24 -15.70
N ARG A 17 7.80 -2.50 -16.66
CA ARG A 17 8.33 -1.50 -17.61
C ARG A 17 7.61 -1.58 -18.95
N PHE A 18 7.48 -0.44 -19.63
CA PHE A 18 6.85 -0.30 -20.95
C PHE A 18 7.86 0.28 -21.96
N PRO A 19 8.75 -0.55 -22.53
CA PRO A 19 9.78 -0.06 -23.43
C PRO A 19 9.21 0.34 -24.81
N CYS A 20 9.76 1.42 -25.36
CA CYS A 20 9.46 1.95 -26.68
C CYS A 20 9.87 0.97 -27.76
N VAL A 21 8.95 0.63 -28.66
CA VAL A 21 9.25 -0.31 -29.76
C VAL A 21 10.20 0.29 -30.79
N SER A 22 10.26 1.62 -30.87
CA SER A 22 11.07 2.36 -31.85
C SER A 22 12.50 2.66 -31.37
N CYS A 23 12.75 2.80 -30.06
CA CYS A 23 14.07 3.16 -29.53
C CYS A 23 14.49 2.50 -28.21
N GLY A 24 13.61 1.75 -27.54
CA GLY A 24 13.89 1.06 -26.29
C GLY A 24 13.83 1.90 -25.00
N ALA A 25 13.69 3.22 -25.08
CA ALA A 25 13.43 4.07 -23.91
C ALA A 25 12.05 3.78 -23.29
N ASP A 26 11.81 4.12 -22.03
CA ASP A 26 10.50 3.88 -21.42
C ASP A 26 9.44 4.84 -21.99
N TYR A 27 8.25 4.31 -22.30
CA TYR A 27 7.08 5.13 -22.62
C TYR A 27 6.54 5.84 -21.38
N ARG A 28 6.00 7.05 -21.57
CA ARG A 28 5.20 7.79 -20.59
C ARG A 28 3.73 7.76 -20.98
N TYR A 29 2.84 7.62 -20.00
CA TYR A 29 1.39 7.72 -20.23
C TYR A 29 0.97 9.19 -20.39
N ASP A 30 0.29 9.51 -21.48
CA ASP A 30 -0.41 10.78 -21.70
C ASP A 30 -1.91 10.59 -21.38
N PRO A 31 -2.38 11.06 -20.20
CA PRO A 31 -3.77 10.91 -19.81
C PRO A 31 -4.73 11.78 -20.62
N GLY A 32 -4.27 12.88 -21.23
CA GLY A 32 -5.11 13.79 -21.99
C GLY A 32 -5.53 13.20 -23.33
N ALA A 33 -4.64 12.41 -23.94
CA ALA A 33 -4.88 11.79 -25.25
C ALA A 33 -4.99 10.25 -25.20
N ASN A 34 -4.91 9.66 -23.99
CA ASN A 34 -5.07 8.23 -23.73
C ASN A 34 -4.12 7.35 -24.58
N HIS A 35 -2.84 7.73 -24.63
CA HIS A 35 -1.80 6.98 -25.34
C HIS A 35 -0.50 6.97 -24.55
N LEU A 36 0.46 6.18 -25.05
CA LEU A 36 1.84 6.19 -24.59
C LEU A 36 2.66 7.10 -25.52
N ILE A 37 3.53 7.93 -24.96
CA ILE A 37 4.45 8.80 -25.69
C ILE A 37 5.89 8.56 -25.22
N CYS A 38 6.82 8.44 -26.16
CA CYS A 38 8.24 8.32 -25.84
C CYS A 38 8.89 9.71 -25.81
N ASP A 39 9.29 10.18 -24.63
CA ASP A 39 9.94 11.50 -24.47
C ASP A 39 11.35 11.54 -25.13
N HIS A 40 11.91 10.39 -25.53
CA HIS A 40 13.21 10.32 -26.19
C HIS A 40 13.14 10.47 -27.71
N CYS A 41 12.24 9.75 -28.40
CA CYS A 41 12.16 9.75 -29.87
C CYS A 41 10.84 10.30 -30.44
N GLY A 42 9.85 10.59 -29.59
CA GLY A 42 8.55 11.12 -29.99
C GLY A 42 7.54 10.07 -30.50
N ASP A 43 7.87 8.78 -30.45
CA ASP A 43 6.96 7.71 -30.84
C ASP A 43 5.69 7.71 -29.99
N ILE A 44 4.53 7.56 -30.64
CA ILE A 44 3.21 7.49 -30.01
C ILE A 44 2.64 6.09 -30.20
N HIS A 45 2.30 5.44 -29.09
CA HIS A 45 1.74 4.10 -29.09
C HIS A 45 0.33 4.11 -28.48
N ALA A 46 -0.66 3.65 -29.24
CA ALA A 46 -2.04 3.60 -28.78
C ALA A 46 -2.23 2.55 -27.68
N ILE A 47 -3.02 2.88 -26.65
CA ILE A 47 -3.43 1.90 -25.64
C ILE A 47 -4.61 1.12 -26.21
N VAL A 48 -4.40 -0.15 -26.52
CA VAL A 48 -5.46 -1.02 -27.00
C VAL A 48 -6.39 -1.36 -25.82
N ALA A 49 -7.66 -0.97 -25.90
CA ALA A 49 -8.65 -1.31 -24.89
C ALA A 49 -8.81 -2.85 -24.80
N GLY A 50 -8.68 -3.41 -23.60
CA GLY A 50 -8.81 -4.84 -23.35
C GLY A 50 -7.54 -5.47 -22.78
N GLY A 51 -7.11 -5.01 -21.60
CA GLY A 51 -6.13 -5.76 -20.80
C GLY A 51 -6.60 -7.18 -20.52
N ALA A 52 -5.74 -8.01 -19.90
CA ALA A 52 -6.03 -9.44 -19.63
C ALA A 52 -7.35 -9.69 -18.86
N TRP A 53 -7.88 -8.65 -18.22
CA TRP A 53 -9.13 -8.67 -17.47
C TRP A 53 -10.30 -8.34 -18.40
N LYS A 54 -11.14 -9.35 -18.70
CA LYS A 54 -12.41 -9.15 -19.39
C LYS A 54 -13.40 -8.46 -18.47
N GLY A 55 -13.81 -7.25 -18.84
CA GLY A 55 -14.62 -6.37 -18.00
C GLY A 55 -13.71 -5.58 -17.07
N GLY A 56 -13.72 -4.26 -17.18
CA GLY A 56 -12.92 -3.39 -16.31
C GLY A 56 -13.24 -3.60 -14.82
N ILE A 57 -12.49 -2.92 -13.97
CA ILE A 57 -12.80 -2.87 -12.53
C ILE A 57 -14.21 -2.30 -12.39
N LYS A 58 -15.13 -3.09 -11.83
CA LYS A 58 -16.50 -2.66 -11.61
C LYS A 58 -16.52 -1.75 -10.39
N GLU A 59 -16.92 -0.49 -10.60
CA GLU A 59 -17.19 0.41 -9.48
C GLU A 59 -18.35 -0.15 -8.63
N LEU A 60 -18.15 -0.16 -7.32
CA LEU A 60 -19.17 -0.54 -6.34
C LEU A 60 -19.76 0.74 -5.73
N ASP A 61 -21.07 0.75 -5.52
CA ASP A 61 -21.76 1.87 -4.89
C ASP A 61 -21.37 1.97 -3.41
N PHE A 62 -20.73 3.07 -3.05
CA PHE A 62 -20.21 3.31 -1.70
C PHE A 62 -21.33 3.38 -0.65
N GLU A 63 -22.42 4.08 -0.94
CA GLU A 63 -23.51 4.22 0.02
C GLU A 63 -24.26 2.90 0.20
N ARG A 64 -24.39 2.10 -0.87
CA ARG A 64 -24.94 0.74 -0.79
C ARG A 64 -24.05 -0.14 0.09
N ALA A 65 -22.73 -0.08 -0.06
CA ALA A 65 -21.81 -0.82 0.79
C ALA A 65 -21.95 -0.43 2.28
N LEU A 66 -22.11 0.87 2.58
CA LEU A 66 -22.37 1.33 3.95
C LEU A 66 -23.72 0.86 4.50
N ARG A 67 -24.76 0.82 3.66
CA ARG A 67 -26.11 0.37 4.04
C ARG A 67 -26.19 -1.16 4.22
N ASP A 68 -25.39 -1.91 3.47
CA ASP A 68 -25.27 -3.38 3.55
C ASP A 68 -24.33 -3.86 4.68
N GLN A 69 -24.28 -3.12 5.80
CA GLN A 69 -23.82 -3.57 7.11
C GLN A 69 -22.43 -4.23 7.13
N LEU A 70 -21.37 -3.44 7.32
CA LEU A 70 -20.13 -4.01 7.88
C LEU A 70 -20.50 -4.73 9.19
N PRO A 71 -20.24 -6.04 9.33
CA PRO A 71 -20.43 -6.72 10.59
C PRO A 71 -19.58 -6.02 11.64
N ALA A 72 -20.13 -5.70 12.80
CA ALA A 72 -19.30 -5.27 13.94
C ALA A 72 -18.20 -6.30 14.28
N GLN A 73 -18.36 -7.54 13.82
CA GLN A 73 -17.40 -8.62 13.91
C GLN A 73 -16.15 -8.44 13.00
N GLU A 74 -16.19 -7.53 12.02
CA GLU A 74 -15.03 -7.12 11.20
C GLU A 74 -14.36 -5.84 11.71
N MET A 75 -14.89 -5.21 12.76
CA MET A 75 -14.28 -4.04 13.40
C MET A 75 -13.49 -4.48 14.63
N GLU A 76 -12.19 -4.18 14.64
CA GLU A 76 -11.34 -4.38 15.81
C GLU A 76 -11.14 -3.06 16.54
N GLU A 77 -11.54 -3.01 17.81
CA GLU A 77 -11.17 -1.91 18.70
C GLU A 77 -9.74 -2.15 19.20
N VAL A 78 -8.79 -1.36 18.68
CA VAL A 78 -7.39 -1.48 19.08
C VAL A 78 -7.08 -0.48 20.20
N ARG A 79 -6.57 -0.98 21.33
CA ARG A 79 -6.06 -0.14 22.42
C ARG A 79 -4.74 0.48 21.97
N SER A 80 -4.78 1.76 21.63
CA SER A 80 -3.57 2.53 21.31
C SER A 80 -3.17 3.46 22.46
N THR A 81 -1.88 3.78 22.54
CA THR A 81 -1.34 4.75 23.51
C THR A 81 -0.37 5.69 22.80
N THR A 82 -0.36 6.96 23.21
CA THR A 82 0.52 7.98 22.62
C THR A 82 1.87 8.01 23.35
N CYS A 83 2.97 7.93 22.60
CA CYS A 83 4.31 8.11 23.12
C CYS A 83 4.54 9.58 23.52
N THR A 84 4.79 9.86 24.79
CA THR A 84 5.03 11.22 25.31
C THR A 84 6.33 11.87 24.82
N SER A 85 7.26 11.07 24.29
CA SER A 85 8.56 11.53 23.80
C SER A 85 8.51 12.03 22.35
N CYS A 86 7.81 11.33 21.46
CA CYS A 86 7.77 11.66 20.03
C CYS A 86 6.37 11.87 19.43
N GLY A 87 5.31 11.59 20.18
CA GLY A 87 3.92 11.75 19.73
C GLY A 87 3.36 10.61 18.89
N ALA A 88 4.13 9.54 18.63
CA ALA A 88 3.64 8.39 17.88
C ALA A 88 2.50 7.66 18.63
N GLN A 89 1.51 7.17 17.88
CA GLN A 89 0.50 6.25 18.39
C GLN A 89 1.04 4.83 18.24
N VAL A 90 1.05 4.06 19.33
CA VAL A 90 1.53 2.66 19.34
C VAL A 90 0.45 1.75 19.89
N GLU A 91 0.39 0.53 19.37
CA GLU A 91 -0.52 -0.51 19.83
C GLU A 91 0.28 -1.50 20.69
N LEU A 92 -0.25 -1.82 21.87
CA LEU A 92 0.33 -2.83 22.76
C LEU A 92 -0.67 -3.99 22.85
N GLY A 93 -0.18 -5.23 22.88
CA GLY A 93 -1.03 -6.41 23.07
C GLY A 93 -1.79 -6.34 24.40
N SER A 94 -2.91 -7.07 24.51
CA SER A 94 -3.81 -7.00 25.68
C SER A 94 -3.13 -7.19 27.03
N ASP A 95 -2.08 -8.01 27.07
CA ASP A 95 -1.36 -8.37 28.30
C ASP A 95 -0.07 -7.55 28.48
N THR A 96 0.24 -6.65 27.53
CA THR A 96 1.47 -5.87 27.49
C THR A 96 1.20 -4.46 28.00
N HIS A 97 1.70 -4.17 29.20
CA HIS A 97 1.49 -2.88 29.87
C HIS A 97 2.63 -1.88 29.62
N ALA A 98 3.77 -2.36 29.12
CA ALA A 98 4.91 -1.55 28.78
C ALA A 98 5.68 -2.15 27.60
N ALA A 99 6.15 -1.29 26.70
CA ALA A 99 6.95 -1.68 25.55
C ALA A 99 7.91 -0.53 25.16
N GLU A 100 8.84 -0.83 24.27
CA GLU A 100 9.71 0.18 23.64
C GLU A 100 9.02 0.78 22.41
N CYS A 101 9.04 2.11 22.27
CA CYS A 101 8.48 2.79 21.11
C CYS A 101 9.28 2.45 19.83
N PRO A 102 8.65 1.90 18.77
CA PRO A 102 9.36 1.52 17.54
C PRO A 102 9.88 2.72 16.75
N PHE A 103 9.46 3.94 17.10
CA PHE A 103 9.87 5.17 16.41
C PHE A 103 11.08 5.86 17.07
N CYS A 104 11.11 5.92 18.40
CA CYS A 104 12.13 6.71 19.12
C CYS A 104 12.83 5.96 20.26
N ALA A 105 12.58 4.66 20.41
CA ALA A 105 13.17 3.81 21.45
C ALA A 105 12.85 4.24 22.92
N SER A 106 11.96 5.22 23.10
CA SER A 106 11.53 5.62 24.45
C SER A 106 10.56 4.58 25.03
N PRO A 107 10.60 4.30 26.35
CA PRO A 107 9.64 3.42 26.99
C PRO A 107 8.22 4.04 26.92
N VAL A 108 7.24 3.21 26.57
CA VAL A 108 5.81 3.55 26.57
C VAL A 108 5.10 2.66 27.59
N VAL A 109 4.24 3.26 28.40
CA VAL A 109 3.44 2.58 29.41
C VAL A 109 1.98 2.99 29.20
N THR A 110 1.07 2.02 29.16
CA THR A 110 -0.37 2.29 29.08
C THR A 110 -0.89 2.67 30.47
N ASP A 111 -1.69 3.73 30.56
CA ASP A 111 -2.49 3.99 31.78
C ASP A 111 -3.45 2.80 31.98
N THR A 112 -3.46 2.23 33.19
CA THR A 112 -4.22 1.01 33.56
C THR A 112 -5.69 1.12 33.19
#